data_AF-A0A962CWH9-F1
#
_entry.id   AF-A0A962CWH9-F1
#
_cell.length_a   1.000
_cell.length_b   1.000
_cell.length_c   1.000
_cell.angle_alpha   90.00
_cell.angle_beta   90.00
_cell.angle_gamma   90.00
#
_symmetry.space_group_name_H-M   'P 1'
#
loop_
_entity.id
_entity.type
_entity.pdbx_description
1 polymer ?
#
loop_
_entity_poly.entity_id
_entity_poly.type
_entity_poly.pdbx_seq_one_letter_code
_entity_poly.pdbx_strand_id
1 'polypeptide(L)'
;MEIKVNYLDNLRLEALFDDFTVIADQPIRYKGDGSAPGPFDYFLASSALCAAYFVKVYCNARDISTDNIRLSQNNIVDPENRYNQIFKIQVELPEDISEKDRQGILRSIDRCTVKKVIQTGPDFQVEVVENLDEDTNAMLTVDADTEQQTFILGKDLPLEQTIGNMTQLLADLGIKIEVASWRNLVPNVWSLNIRDAASPMCFTNGKGATKESALCSALGEYIERLSCNFFYNDQYFGPEISHSEFVHYPDEKWFKLTDDDALPGGILDDHCLAIYDADGELKGSHLIDTNSGLKDRGICCIPYVRQSDGETVYFPSNLIENVFLSNGMSAG
;
A
#
# COMPACT_ATOMS: atom_id res chain seq x y z
N MET A 1 -3.61 -8.24 3.44
CA MET A 1 -3.39 -9.07 2.25
C MET A 1 -4.62 -9.93 2.06
N GLU A 2 -5.40 -9.63 1.04
CA GLU A 2 -6.43 -10.54 0.53
C GLU A 2 -5.80 -11.64 -0.33
N ILE A 3 -6.35 -12.86 -0.23
CA ILE A 3 -6.00 -13.99 -1.09
C ILE A 3 -7.28 -14.52 -1.71
N LYS A 4 -7.41 -14.43 -3.04
CA LYS A 4 -8.52 -15.02 -3.79
C LYS A 4 -8.11 -16.41 -4.28
N VAL A 5 -9.04 -17.37 -4.24
CA VAL A 5 -8.76 -18.75 -4.63
C VAL A 5 -9.67 -19.15 -5.80
N ASN A 6 -9.05 -19.60 -6.89
CA ASN A 6 -9.74 -20.23 -8.01
C ASN A 6 -9.64 -21.75 -7.89
N TYR A 7 -10.72 -22.44 -8.28
CA TYR A 7 -10.73 -23.89 -8.44
C TYR A 7 -10.27 -24.24 -9.85
N LEU A 8 -9.22 -25.03 -9.96
CA LEU A 8 -8.74 -25.57 -11.23
C LEU A 8 -9.25 -27.01 -11.42
N ASP A 9 -8.75 -27.69 -12.45
CA ASP A 9 -9.11 -29.09 -12.69
C ASP A 9 -8.75 -30.02 -11.52
N ASN A 10 -9.57 -31.05 -11.31
CA ASN A 10 -9.41 -32.06 -10.26
C ASN A 10 -9.36 -31.46 -8.83
N LEU A 11 -8.24 -31.62 -8.12
CA LEU A 11 -8.03 -31.10 -6.76
C LEU A 11 -7.01 -29.95 -6.72
N ARG A 12 -6.74 -29.34 -7.87
CA ARG A 12 -5.81 -28.22 -8.00
C ARG A 12 -6.50 -26.92 -7.63
N LEU A 13 -5.77 -26.07 -6.91
CA LEU A 13 -6.22 -24.77 -6.43
C LEU A 13 -5.20 -23.72 -6.86
N GLU A 14 -5.67 -22.53 -7.19
CA GLU A 14 -4.84 -21.38 -7.51
C GLU A 14 -5.14 -20.25 -6.54
N ALA A 15 -4.14 -19.82 -5.79
CA ALA A 15 -4.22 -18.64 -4.94
C ALA A 15 -3.61 -17.44 -5.66
N LEU A 16 -4.34 -16.32 -5.69
CA LEU A 16 -3.95 -15.03 -6.27
C LEU A 16 -3.84 -13.98 -5.16
N PHE A 17 -2.69 -13.34 -5.06
CA PHE A 17 -2.44 -12.25 -4.10
C PHE A 17 -1.27 -11.38 -4.56
N ASP A 18 -1.38 -10.07 -4.41
CA ASP A 18 -0.46 -9.09 -5.03
C ASP A 18 -0.23 -9.45 -6.52
N ASP A 19 1.03 -9.51 -6.98
CA ASP A 19 1.41 -9.92 -8.34
C ASP A 19 1.77 -11.42 -8.44
N PHE A 20 1.44 -12.22 -7.41
CA PHE A 20 1.86 -13.61 -7.30
C PHE A 20 0.72 -14.59 -7.47
N THR A 21 1.06 -15.76 -8.03
CA THR A 21 0.18 -16.91 -8.18
C THR A 21 0.84 -18.13 -7.55
N VAL A 22 0.09 -18.86 -6.72
CA VAL A 22 0.53 -20.12 -6.11
C VAL A 22 -0.45 -21.22 -6.46
N ILE A 23 0.03 -22.27 -7.10
CA ILE A 23 -0.76 -23.48 -7.37
C ILE A 23 -0.51 -24.49 -6.25
N ALA A 24 -1.59 -25.04 -5.69
CA ALA A 24 -1.54 -26.16 -4.77
C ALA A 24 -2.26 -27.37 -5.34
N ASP A 25 -1.78 -28.57 -5.02
CA ASP A 25 -2.39 -29.82 -5.46
C ASP A 25 -2.24 -30.90 -4.40
N GLN A 26 -3.20 -31.82 -4.37
CA GLN A 26 -3.10 -33.00 -3.51
C GLN A 26 -2.23 -34.06 -4.17
N PRO A 27 -1.46 -34.85 -3.41
CA PRO A 27 -0.74 -35.99 -3.98
C PRO A 27 -1.71 -37.06 -4.49
N ILE A 28 -1.23 -37.93 -5.38
CA ILE A 28 -2.01 -39.05 -5.97
C ILE A 28 -2.70 -39.92 -4.92
N ARG A 29 -2.07 -40.16 -3.76
CA ARG A 29 -2.65 -40.92 -2.64
C ARG A 29 -3.95 -40.30 -2.08
N TYR A 30 -4.14 -39.00 -2.27
CA TYR A 30 -5.33 -38.24 -1.91
C TYR A 30 -6.15 -37.82 -3.13
N LYS A 31 -6.00 -38.53 -4.25
CA LYS A 31 -6.74 -38.36 -5.52
C LYS A 31 -6.43 -37.07 -6.31
N GLY A 32 -5.42 -36.30 -5.93
CA GLY A 32 -4.94 -35.19 -6.75
C GLY A 32 -3.92 -35.65 -7.80
N ASP A 33 -3.40 -34.69 -8.57
CA ASP A 33 -2.44 -35.01 -9.65
C ASP A 33 -0.99 -35.02 -9.15
N GLY A 34 -0.75 -34.53 -7.93
CA GLY A 34 0.59 -34.35 -7.37
C GLY A 34 1.46 -33.37 -8.17
N SER A 35 0.83 -32.45 -8.90
CA SER A 35 1.49 -31.50 -9.81
C SER A 35 2.13 -30.30 -9.10
N ALA A 36 1.71 -30.05 -7.84
CA ALA A 36 2.22 -29.00 -6.98
C ALA A 36 2.21 -29.45 -5.50
N PRO A 37 2.93 -28.76 -4.59
CA PRO A 37 2.84 -29.01 -3.16
C PRO A 37 1.41 -28.85 -2.63
N GLY A 38 1.06 -29.58 -1.56
CA GLY A 38 -0.22 -29.36 -0.89
C GLY A 38 -0.24 -28.05 -0.12
N PRO A 39 -1.42 -27.49 0.23
CA PRO A 39 -1.51 -26.25 1.01
C PRO A 39 -0.73 -26.30 2.33
N PHE A 40 -0.75 -27.45 3.02
CA PHE A 40 0.00 -27.63 4.26
C PHE A 40 1.53 -27.66 4.03
N ASP A 41 2.00 -28.12 2.88
CA ASP A 41 3.43 -28.12 2.56
C ASP A 41 3.95 -26.69 2.39
N TYR A 42 3.12 -25.79 1.81
CA TYR A 42 3.44 -24.36 1.75
C TYR A 42 3.54 -23.73 3.14
N PHE A 43 2.64 -24.09 4.06
CA PHE A 43 2.74 -23.65 5.46
C PHE A 43 4.08 -24.07 6.08
N LEU A 44 4.50 -25.33 5.92
CA LEU A 44 5.78 -25.82 6.42
C LEU A 44 7.00 -25.19 5.73
N ALA A 45 6.92 -24.99 4.42
CA ALA A 45 7.97 -24.32 3.67
C ALA A 45 8.12 -22.86 4.12
N SER A 46 7.00 -22.17 4.38
CA SER A 46 7.00 -20.77 4.81
C SER A 46 7.77 -20.56 6.12
N SER A 47 7.70 -21.49 7.08
CA SER A 47 8.44 -21.38 8.35
C SER A 47 9.95 -21.55 8.15
N ALA A 48 10.37 -22.48 7.30
CA ALA A 48 11.78 -22.67 6.96
C ALA A 48 12.36 -21.47 6.18
N LEU A 49 11.61 -20.98 5.18
CA LEU A 49 11.97 -19.81 4.38
C LEU A 49 12.04 -18.54 5.24
N CYS A 50 11.10 -18.35 6.16
CA CYS A 50 11.11 -17.24 7.11
C CYS A 50 12.36 -17.25 7.99
N ALA A 51 12.75 -18.40 8.54
CA ALA A 51 13.99 -18.52 9.28
C ALA A 51 15.21 -18.15 8.41
N ALA A 52 15.29 -18.70 7.19
CA ALA A 52 16.38 -18.42 6.25
C ALA A 52 16.46 -16.94 5.85
N TYR A 53 15.32 -16.27 5.66
CA TYR A 53 15.25 -14.82 5.43
C TYR A 53 15.91 -14.03 6.57
N PHE A 54 15.60 -14.35 7.82
CA PHE A 54 16.21 -13.65 8.96
C PHE A 54 17.72 -13.92 9.09
N VAL A 55 18.20 -15.09 8.65
CA VAL A 55 19.65 -15.32 8.50
C VAL A 55 20.22 -14.39 7.44
N LYS A 56 19.60 -14.34 6.25
CA LYS A 56 20.04 -13.51 5.13
C LYS A 56 20.10 -12.03 5.49
N VAL A 57 19.09 -11.50 6.19
CA VAL A 57 19.06 -10.11 6.66
C VAL A 57 20.20 -9.82 7.66
N TYR A 58 20.46 -10.73 8.61
CA TYR A 58 21.55 -10.55 9.57
C TYR A 58 22.92 -10.51 8.87
N CYS A 59 23.14 -11.45 7.95
CA CYS A 59 24.36 -11.59 7.17
C CYS A 59 24.60 -10.37 6.27
N ASN A 60 23.58 -9.94 5.51
CA ASN A 60 23.66 -8.77 4.63
C ASN A 60 24.02 -7.49 5.40
N ALA A 61 23.46 -7.29 6.60
CA ALA A 61 23.74 -6.10 7.41
C ALA A 61 25.17 -6.04 7.98
N ARG A 62 25.97 -7.10 7.81
CA ARG A 62 27.32 -7.27 8.36
C ARG A 62 28.33 -7.74 7.32
N ASP A 63 27.94 -7.74 6.04
CA ASP A 63 28.75 -8.23 4.93
C ASP A 63 29.29 -9.66 5.15
N ILE A 64 28.49 -10.53 5.78
CA ILE A 64 28.81 -11.95 5.96
C ILE A 64 28.24 -12.73 4.77
N SER A 65 29.06 -13.57 4.12
CA SER A 65 28.56 -14.44 3.05
C SER A 65 27.56 -15.47 3.60
N THR A 66 26.53 -15.77 2.81
CA THR A 66 25.60 -16.87 3.10
C THR A 66 26.04 -18.20 2.50
N ASP A 67 27.20 -18.25 1.87
CA ASP A 67 27.75 -19.48 1.30
C ASP A 67 27.94 -20.53 2.40
N ASN A 68 27.55 -21.76 2.10
CA ASN A 68 27.63 -22.91 3.03
C ASN A 68 26.80 -22.78 4.30
N ILE A 69 25.96 -21.75 4.45
CA ILE A 69 24.90 -21.74 5.46
C ILE A 69 23.75 -22.59 4.94
N ARG A 70 23.33 -23.60 5.71
CA ARG A 70 22.20 -24.48 5.35
C ARG A 70 21.15 -24.47 6.44
N LEU A 71 19.89 -24.52 6.03
CA LEU A 71 18.75 -24.65 6.93
C LEU A 71 17.93 -25.87 6.53
N SER A 72 17.45 -26.60 7.52
CA SER A 72 16.50 -27.69 7.33
C SER A 72 15.41 -27.61 8.40
N GLN A 73 14.19 -27.99 8.03
CA GLN A 73 13.08 -28.14 8.95
C GLN A 73 12.63 -29.60 8.96
N ASN A 74 12.45 -30.14 10.16
CA ASN A 74 11.83 -31.43 10.38
C ASN A 74 10.67 -31.27 11.35
N ASN A 75 9.62 -32.07 11.18
CA ASN A 75 8.45 -32.01 12.05
C ASN A 75 8.40 -33.27 12.91
N ILE A 76 8.32 -33.10 14.23
CA ILE A 76 8.06 -34.20 15.16
C ILE A 76 6.57 -34.15 15.47
N VAL A 77 5.84 -35.16 15.02
CA VAL A 77 4.38 -35.27 15.22
C VAL A 77 4.11 -36.02 16.51
N ASP A 78 3.27 -35.47 17.37
CA ASP A 78 2.80 -36.14 18.58
C ASP A 78 1.93 -37.37 18.19
N PRO A 79 2.21 -38.57 18.75
CA PRO A 79 1.50 -39.79 18.40
C PRO A 79 0.02 -39.78 18.82
N GLU A 80 -0.34 -39.04 19.86
CA GLU A 80 -1.71 -38.96 20.39
C GLU A 80 -2.50 -37.80 19.77
N ASN A 81 -1.81 -36.76 19.30
CA ASN A 81 -2.43 -35.63 18.62
C ASN A 81 -1.62 -35.16 17.40
N ARG A 82 -2.01 -35.60 16.20
CA ARG A 82 -1.32 -35.24 14.94
C ARG A 82 -1.20 -33.74 14.67
N TYR A 83 -2.01 -32.90 15.34
CA TYR A 83 -1.96 -31.44 15.21
C TYR A 83 -0.96 -30.80 16.17
N ASN A 84 -0.58 -31.50 17.24
CA ASN A 84 0.50 -31.08 18.13
C ASN A 84 1.85 -31.49 17.50
N GLN A 85 2.56 -30.52 16.94
CA GLN A 85 3.81 -30.76 16.23
C GLN A 85 4.92 -29.86 16.75
N ILE A 86 6.14 -30.40 16.82
CA ILE A 86 7.36 -29.62 17.04
C ILE A 86 8.01 -29.40 15.67
N PHE A 87 7.95 -28.15 15.19
CA PHE A 87 8.70 -27.71 14.01
C PHE A 87 10.16 -27.45 14.40
N LYS A 88 11.03 -28.42 14.12
CA LYS A 88 12.47 -28.36 14.44
C LYS A 88 13.25 -27.78 13.26
N ILE A 89 13.58 -26.50 13.35
CA ILE A 89 14.47 -25.82 12.39
C ILE A 89 15.92 -25.95 12.87
N GLN A 90 16.79 -26.49 12.02
CA GLN A 90 18.22 -26.65 12.29
C GLN A 90 19.03 -25.85 11.27
N VAL A 91 20.05 -25.16 11.78
CA VAL A 91 20.92 -24.29 10.97
C VAL A 91 22.35 -24.83 11.07
N GLU A 92 22.94 -25.12 9.93
CA GLU A 92 24.35 -25.45 9.78
C GLU A 92 25.10 -24.17 9.39
N LEU A 93 26.10 -23.80 10.20
CA LEU A 93 26.90 -22.59 10.02
C LEU A 93 28.38 -22.98 9.81
N PRO A 94 29.05 -22.46 8.78
CA PRO A 94 30.44 -22.79 8.49
C PRO A 94 31.39 -22.29 9.59
N GLU A 95 32.52 -22.99 9.77
CA GLU A 95 33.44 -22.82 10.91
C GLU A 95 34.05 -21.41 11.01
N ASP A 96 34.12 -20.68 9.89
CA ASP A 96 34.63 -19.32 9.79
C ASP A 96 33.69 -18.24 10.36
N ILE A 97 32.42 -18.56 10.60
CA ILE A 97 31.50 -17.64 11.27
C ILE A 97 31.86 -17.55 12.76
N SER A 98 32.15 -16.32 13.20
CA SER A 98 32.48 -16.01 14.59
C SER A 98 31.39 -16.43 15.56
N GLU A 99 31.74 -16.79 16.80
CA GLU A 99 30.75 -17.17 17.82
C GLU A 99 29.74 -16.03 18.10
N LYS A 100 30.21 -14.78 18.02
CA LYS A 100 29.33 -13.60 18.14
C LYS A 100 28.25 -13.60 17.07
N ASP A 101 28.62 -13.91 15.82
CA ASP A 101 27.69 -13.94 14.70
C ASP A 101 26.82 -15.19 14.68
N ARG A 102 27.32 -16.34 15.13
CA ARG A 102 26.51 -17.55 15.36
C ARG A 102 25.34 -17.23 16.29
N GLN A 103 25.61 -16.61 17.44
CA GLN A 103 24.57 -16.18 18.37
C GLN A 103 23.68 -15.07 17.79
N GLY A 104 24.25 -14.17 16.99
CA GLY A 104 23.50 -13.12 16.30
C GLY A 104 22.50 -13.65 15.29
N ILE A 105 22.90 -14.65 14.50
CA ILE A 105 22.06 -15.35 13.53
C ILE A 105 20.91 -16.05 14.24
N LEU A 106 21.19 -16.80 15.32
CA LEU A 106 20.14 -17.48 16.10
C LEU A 106 19.11 -16.49 16.66
N ARG A 107 19.58 -15.36 17.23
CA ARG A 107 18.68 -14.28 17.70
C ARG A 107 17.88 -13.63 16.57
N SER A 108 18.45 -13.56 15.36
CA SER A 108 17.75 -13.03 14.18
C SER A 108 16.62 -13.97 13.77
N ILE A 109 16.90 -15.27 13.65
CA ILE A 109 15.89 -16.31 13.35
C ILE A 109 14.75 -16.28 14.36
N ASP A 110 15.07 -15.95 15.62
CA ASP A 110 14.07 -15.88 16.68
C ASP A 110 12.97 -14.84 16.46
N ARG A 111 13.20 -13.90 15.54
CA ARG A 111 12.24 -12.88 15.08
C ARG A 111 11.37 -13.34 13.92
N CYS A 112 11.52 -14.60 13.45
CA CYS A 112 10.71 -15.13 12.37
C CYS A 112 9.21 -14.92 12.60
N THR A 113 8.60 -14.16 11.70
CA THR A 113 7.19 -13.76 11.76
C THR A 113 6.26 -14.97 11.79
N VAL A 114 6.49 -15.97 10.92
CA VAL A 114 5.68 -17.20 10.89
C VAL A 114 5.69 -17.91 12.25
N LYS A 115 6.89 -18.06 12.85
CA LYS A 115 7.03 -18.65 14.19
C LYS A 115 6.26 -17.85 15.24
N LYS A 116 6.38 -16.51 15.23
CA LYS A 116 5.73 -15.62 16.20
C LYS A 116 4.21 -15.68 16.09
N VAL A 117 3.66 -15.65 14.88
CA VAL A 117 2.22 -15.78 14.64
C VAL A 117 1.72 -17.11 15.21
N ILE A 118 2.33 -18.24 14.84
CA ILE A 118 1.94 -19.58 15.34
C ILE A 118 1.97 -19.63 16.88
N GLN A 119 3.03 -19.10 17.50
CA GLN A 119 3.19 -19.06 18.96
C GLN A 119 2.17 -18.14 19.66
N THR A 120 1.60 -17.17 18.94
CA THR A 120 0.57 -16.26 19.45
C THR A 120 -0.82 -16.88 19.36
N GLY A 121 -1.01 -17.87 18.49
CA GLY A 121 -2.27 -18.58 18.32
C GLY A 121 -3.33 -17.71 17.64
N PRO A 122 -3.21 -17.45 16.33
CA PRO A 122 -4.25 -16.72 15.60
C PRO A 122 -5.57 -17.50 15.64
N ASP A 123 -6.67 -16.76 15.74
CA ASP A 123 -8.01 -17.32 15.59
C ASP A 123 -8.34 -17.48 14.10
N PHE A 124 -9.11 -18.53 13.78
CA PHE A 124 -9.60 -18.79 12.43
C PHE A 124 -11.11 -18.64 12.43
N GLN A 125 -11.58 -17.50 11.93
CA GLN A 125 -13.00 -17.23 11.74
C GLN A 125 -13.40 -17.65 10.33
N VAL A 126 -14.48 -18.43 10.23
CA VAL A 126 -15.01 -18.93 8.96
C VAL A 126 -16.48 -18.57 8.90
N GLU A 127 -16.84 -17.77 7.91
CA GLU A 127 -18.19 -17.29 7.68
C GLU A 127 -18.60 -17.48 6.22
N VAL A 128 -19.91 -17.46 5.98
CA VAL A 128 -20.49 -17.53 4.65
C VAL A 128 -21.09 -16.16 4.37
N VAL A 129 -20.66 -15.53 3.28
CA VAL A 129 -21.14 -14.22 2.84
C VAL A 129 -21.85 -14.37 1.49
N GLU A 130 -22.81 -13.48 1.20
CA GLU A 130 -23.50 -13.50 -0.10
C GLU A 130 -22.58 -13.06 -1.24
N ASN A 131 -21.67 -12.13 -0.96
CA ASN A 131 -20.69 -11.60 -1.90
C ASN A 131 -19.36 -11.26 -1.19
N LEU A 132 -18.25 -11.87 -1.62
CA LEU A 132 -16.92 -11.63 -1.07
C LEU A 132 -16.40 -10.20 -1.34
N ASP A 133 -16.94 -9.52 -2.34
CA ASP A 133 -16.55 -8.14 -2.66
C ASP A 133 -17.28 -7.11 -1.76
N GLU A 134 -18.39 -7.49 -1.09
CA GLU A 134 -19.21 -6.58 -0.26
C GLU A 134 -18.78 -6.53 1.22
N ASP A 135 -18.28 -7.64 1.80
CA ASP A 135 -17.99 -7.76 3.25
C ASP A 135 -16.58 -7.27 3.67
N THR A 136 -16.04 -6.32 2.93
CA THR A 136 -14.59 -6.04 2.91
C THR A 136 -14.10 -5.04 3.96
N ASN A 137 -15.02 -4.40 4.69
CA ASN A 137 -14.72 -3.49 5.80
C ASN A 137 -14.06 -4.17 7.02
N ALA A 138 -14.10 -5.50 7.12
CA ALA A 138 -13.54 -6.27 8.23
C ALA A 138 -12.00 -6.29 8.30
N MET A 139 -11.28 -5.76 7.30
CA MET A 139 -9.81 -5.80 7.27
C MET A 139 -9.11 -4.74 8.14
N LEU A 140 -9.85 -3.75 8.64
CA LEU A 140 -9.34 -2.79 9.62
C LEU A 140 -9.63 -3.35 11.03
N THR A 141 -8.64 -4.01 11.64
CA THR A 141 -8.68 -4.57 13.01
C THR A 141 -8.81 -3.53 14.14
N VAL A 142 -9.35 -2.37 13.85
CA VAL A 142 -9.74 -1.37 14.85
C VAL A 142 -11.26 -1.37 14.85
N ASP A 143 -11.83 -2.25 15.67
CA ASP A 143 -13.21 -2.09 16.11
C ASP A 143 -13.26 -0.77 16.86
N ALA A 144 -13.65 0.29 16.16
CA ALA A 144 -13.92 1.56 16.80
C ALA A 144 -15.14 1.34 17.69
N ASP A 145 -14.91 1.18 18.99
CA ASP A 145 -15.99 1.17 19.96
C ASP A 145 -16.75 2.50 19.80
N THR A 146 -17.93 2.44 19.19
CA THR A 146 -18.72 3.63 18.86
C THR A 146 -19.18 4.40 20.11
N GLU A 147 -19.07 3.81 21.30
CA GLU A 147 -19.33 4.49 22.58
C GLU A 147 -18.12 5.29 23.08
N GLN A 148 -16.91 4.98 22.62
CA GLN A 148 -15.70 5.70 22.98
C GLN A 148 -15.53 6.97 22.13
N GLN A 149 -15.22 8.10 22.78
CA GLN A 149 -14.99 9.38 22.11
C GLN A 149 -13.65 9.99 22.55
N THR A 150 -12.61 9.68 21.78
CA THR A 150 -11.26 10.18 22.03
C THR A 150 -10.99 11.43 21.20
N PHE A 151 -10.89 12.59 21.86
CA PHE A 151 -10.49 13.84 21.21
C PHE A 151 -8.98 14.07 21.34
N ILE A 152 -8.35 14.53 20.25
CA ILE A 152 -6.97 15.01 20.25
C ILE A 152 -6.93 16.49 19.84
N LEU A 153 -5.92 17.21 20.32
CA LEU A 153 -5.79 18.65 20.07
C LEU A 153 -5.76 18.96 18.57
N GLY A 154 -6.60 19.91 18.14
CA GLY A 154 -6.65 20.38 16.75
C GLY A 154 -7.48 19.51 15.80
N LYS A 155 -8.26 18.55 16.32
CA LYS A 155 -9.22 17.76 15.54
C LYS A 155 -10.65 18.06 16.00
N ASP A 156 -11.54 18.22 15.02
CA ASP A 156 -12.92 18.65 15.23
C ASP A 156 -13.86 17.48 15.60
N LEU A 157 -13.45 16.25 15.29
CA LEU A 157 -14.19 15.02 15.59
C LEU A 157 -13.34 14.06 16.44
N PRO A 158 -13.98 13.17 17.23
CA PRO A 158 -13.26 12.11 17.92
C PRO A 158 -12.67 11.10 16.92
N LEU A 159 -11.61 10.41 17.33
CA LEU A 159 -10.87 9.49 16.46
C LEU A 159 -11.76 8.36 15.93
N GLU A 160 -12.61 7.81 16.78
CA GLU A 160 -13.50 6.68 16.49
C GLU A 160 -14.53 7.06 15.40
N GLN A 161 -15.14 8.24 15.52
CA GLN A 161 -16.04 8.77 14.51
C GLN A 161 -15.31 9.10 13.20
N THR A 162 -14.11 9.64 13.29
CA THR A 162 -13.29 9.97 12.10
C THR A 162 -12.93 8.70 11.32
N ILE A 163 -12.52 7.63 12.02
CA ILE A 163 -12.25 6.32 11.42
C ILE A 163 -13.51 5.79 10.73
N GLY A 164 -14.64 5.76 11.45
CA GLY A 164 -15.91 5.27 10.89
C GLY A 164 -16.32 6.02 9.62
N ASN A 165 -16.25 7.35 9.64
CA ASN A 165 -16.59 8.18 8.48
C ASN A 165 -15.67 7.93 7.28
N MET A 166 -14.34 7.94 7.50
CA MET A 166 -13.37 7.79 6.41
C MET A 166 -13.36 6.37 5.83
N THR A 167 -13.48 5.35 6.67
CA THR A 167 -13.59 3.96 6.22
C THR A 167 -14.86 3.76 5.39
N GLN A 168 -16.00 4.25 5.86
CA GLN A 168 -17.26 4.14 5.12
C GLN A 168 -17.19 4.86 3.77
N LEU A 169 -16.61 6.07 3.74
CA LEU A 169 -16.44 6.83 2.50
C LEU A 169 -15.62 6.05 1.46
N LEU A 170 -14.50 5.45 1.86
CA LEU A 170 -13.66 4.66 0.96
C LEU A 170 -14.38 3.39 0.49
N ALA A 171 -15.13 2.73 1.39
CA ALA A 171 -15.93 1.56 1.04
C ALA A 171 -17.05 1.90 0.04
N ASP A 172 -17.75 3.02 0.22
CA ASP A 172 -18.79 3.50 -0.69
C ASP A 172 -18.23 3.81 -2.10
N LEU A 173 -16.95 4.17 -2.19
CA LEU A 173 -16.22 4.34 -3.45
C LEU A 173 -15.71 3.02 -4.05
N GLY A 174 -15.92 1.88 -3.37
CA GLY A 174 -15.43 0.57 -3.78
C GLY A 174 -13.93 0.35 -3.51
N ILE A 175 -13.31 1.19 -2.69
CA ILE A 175 -11.89 1.09 -2.34
C ILE A 175 -11.73 0.19 -1.12
N LYS A 176 -11.02 -0.92 -1.30
CA LYS A 176 -10.79 -1.90 -0.24
C LYS A 176 -9.47 -1.66 0.46
N ILE A 177 -9.51 -1.01 1.61
CA ILE A 177 -8.30 -0.74 2.40
C ILE A 177 -7.88 -1.94 3.24
N GLU A 178 -6.61 -2.32 3.11
CA GLU A 178 -5.97 -3.29 3.99
C GLU A 178 -4.79 -2.69 4.76
N VAL A 179 -4.58 -3.18 5.98
CA VAL A 179 -3.38 -2.86 6.74
C VAL A 179 -2.22 -3.74 6.30
N ALA A 180 -1.17 -3.12 5.75
CA ALA A 180 0.05 -3.82 5.39
C ALA A 180 0.97 -4.01 6.60
N SER A 181 1.12 -3.00 7.47
CA SER A 181 1.92 -3.15 8.70
C SER A 181 1.60 -2.12 9.78
N TRP A 182 1.74 -2.55 11.04
CA TRP A 182 1.74 -1.70 12.23
C TRP A 182 3.13 -1.64 12.87
N ARG A 183 3.50 -0.48 13.42
CA ARG A 183 4.70 -0.33 14.25
C ARG A 183 4.40 0.54 15.46
N ASN A 184 4.98 0.15 16.59
CA ASN A 184 5.00 0.91 17.84
C ASN A 184 6.38 0.72 18.49
N LEU A 185 7.37 1.46 18.01
CA LEU A 185 8.77 1.24 18.39
C LEU A 185 9.10 1.79 19.79
N VAL A 186 8.41 2.84 20.22
CA VAL A 186 8.55 3.48 21.53
C VAL A 186 7.17 3.94 22.03
N PRO A 187 6.95 4.10 23.35
CA PRO A 187 5.67 4.52 23.88
C PRO A 187 5.15 5.80 23.22
N ASN A 188 3.86 5.80 22.87
CA ASN A 188 3.15 6.91 22.25
C ASN A 188 3.64 7.29 20.84
N VAL A 189 4.26 6.36 20.10
CA VAL A 189 4.69 6.60 18.71
C VAL A 189 4.27 5.42 17.85
N TRP A 190 3.17 5.61 17.14
CA TRP A 190 2.60 4.63 16.22
C TRP A 190 2.81 5.05 14.77
N SER A 191 3.08 4.06 13.92
CA SER A 191 2.98 4.21 12.47
C SER A 191 2.18 3.05 11.87
N LEU A 192 1.46 3.35 10.81
CA LEU A 192 0.63 2.43 10.06
C LEU A 192 0.94 2.59 8.57
N ASN A 193 0.99 1.48 7.84
CA ASN A 193 0.92 1.50 6.38
C ASN A 193 -0.37 0.83 5.95
N ILE A 194 -1.16 1.52 5.13
CA ILE A 194 -2.38 0.99 4.49
C ILE A 194 -2.24 1.06 2.97
N ARG A 195 -2.94 0.17 2.27
CA ARG A 195 -3.00 0.14 0.80
C ARG A 195 -4.35 -0.37 0.33
N ASP A 196 -4.70 -0.07 -0.91
CA ASP A 196 -5.81 -0.73 -1.59
C ASP A 196 -5.43 -2.19 -1.94
N ALA A 197 -6.31 -3.12 -1.60
CA ALA A 197 -6.15 -4.54 -1.91
C ALA A 197 -6.17 -4.82 -3.42
N ALA A 198 -6.94 -4.05 -4.20
CA ALA A 198 -7.00 -4.17 -5.65
C ALA A 198 -5.87 -3.43 -6.37
N SER A 199 -5.34 -2.37 -5.76
CA SER A 199 -4.23 -1.58 -6.30
C SER A 199 -3.17 -1.29 -5.23
N PRO A 200 -2.23 -2.23 -4.98
CA PRO A 200 -1.21 -2.07 -3.94
C PRO A 200 -0.29 -0.86 -4.10
N MET A 201 -0.24 -0.27 -5.31
CA MET A 201 0.46 0.99 -5.60
C MET A 201 -0.19 2.20 -4.93
N CYS A 202 -1.49 2.13 -4.64
CA CYS A 202 -2.22 3.17 -3.94
C CYS A 202 -2.13 2.90 -2.43
N PHE A 203 -1.13 3.49 -1.77
CA PHE A 203 -0.84 3.30 -0.36
C PHE A 203 -0.48 4.61 0.34
N THR A 204 -0.72 4.66 1.65
CA THR A 204 -0.37 5.81 2.49
C THR A 204 0.18 5.38 3.84
N ASN A 205 0.78 6.34 4.56
CA ASN A 205 1.33 6.09 5.88
C ASN A 205 0.66 6.97 6.93
N GLY A 206 0.16 6.33 7.98
CA GLY A 206 -0.34 6.99 9.17
C GLY A 206 0.72 7.14 10.24
N LYS A 207 0.66 8.24 10.98
CA LYS A 207 1.46 8.46 12.19
C LYS A 207 0.57 9.02 13.30
N GLY A 208 0.80 8.60 14.53
CA GLY A 208 -0.03 9.03 15.66
C GLY A 208 0.57 8.70 17.01
N ALA A 209 0.03 9.35 18.04
CA ALA A 209 0.39 9.06 19.42
C ALA A 209 -0.27 7.78 19.96
N THR A 210 -1.33 7.33 19.28
CA THR A 210 -2.11 6.12 19.57
C THR A 210 -2.33 5.31 18.29
N LYS A 211 -2.83 4.08 18.41
CA LYS A 211 -3.20 3.23 17.27
C LYS A 211 -4.27 3.91 16.40
N GLU A 212 -5.29 4.47 17.04
CA GLU A 212 -6.46 5.10 16.42
C GLU A 212 -6.07 6.40 15.71
N SER A 213 -5.21 7.23 16.31
CA SER A 213 -4.75 8.47 15.67
C SER A 213 -3.83 8.20 14.48
N ALA A 214 -3.03 7.14 14.52
CA ALA A 214 -2.26 6.69 13.36
C ALA A 214 -3.17 6.17 12.25
N LEU A 215 -4.27 5.47 12.57
CA LEU A 215 -5.26 5.05 11.58
C LEU A 215 -5.98 6.25 10.93
N CYS A 216 -6.48 7.21 11.72
CA CYS A 216 -7.05 8.45 11.20
C CYS A 216 -6.08 9.16 10.25
N SER A 217 -4.81 9.25 10.64
CA SER A 217 -3.78 9.88 9.81
C SER A 217 -3.57 9.14 8.48
N ALA A 218 -3.60 7.81 8.46
CA ALA A 218 -3.40 7.04 7.24
C ALA A 218 -4.59 7.20 6.28
N LEU A 219 -5.82 7.06 6.81
CA LEU A 219 -7.06 7.22 6.05
C LEU A 219 -7.21 8.64 5.51
N GLY A 220 -6.93 9.65 6.33
CA GLY A 220 -6.93 11.03 5.92
C GLY A 220 -5.92 11.29 4.79
N GLU A 221 -4.68 10.79 4.93
CA GLU A 221 -3.69 10.89 3.85
C GLU A 221 -4.16 10.16 2.58
N TYR A 222 -4.87 9.02 2.71
CA TYR A 222 -5.40 8.29 1.55
C TYR A 222 -6.43 9.12 0.79
N ILE A 223 -7.40 9.71 1.50
CA ILE A 223 -8.42 10.58 0.93
C ILE A 223 -7.77 11.83 0.32
N GLU A 224 -6.77 12.41 0.98
CA GLU A 224 -5.98 13.54 0.47
C GLU A 224 -5.33 13.17 -0.88
N ARG A 225 -4.61 12.04 -0.97
CA ARG A 225 -3.96 11.61 -2.22
C ARG A 225 -4.97 11.31 -3.32
N LEU A 226 -6.07 10.65 -2.97
CA LEU A 226 -7.15 10.31 -3.90
C LEU A 226 -7.81 11.58 -4.47
N SER A 227 -8.18 12.52 -3.60
CA SER A 227 -8.88 13.76 -3.98
C SER A 227 -8.03 14.67 -4.87
N CYS A 228 -6.71 14.53 -4.81
CA CYS A 228 -5.77 15.32 -5.60
C CYS A 228 -5.19 14.55 -6.81
N ASN A 229 -5.76 13.40 -7.18
CA ASN A 229 -5.26 12.49 -8.23
C ASN A 229 -3.77 12.10 -8.05
N PHE A 230 -3.23 12.19 -6.83
CA PHE A 230 -1.79 12.17 -6.59
C PHE A 230 -1.19 10.77 -6.69
N PHE A 231 -1.99 9.71 -6.51
CA PHE A 231 -1.52 8.33 -6.72
C PHE A 231 -1.02 8.08 -8.14
N TYR A 232 -1.49 8.87 -9.12
CA TYR A 232 -1.20 8.68 -10.54
C TYR A 232 -0.51 9.90 -11.18
N ASN A 233 -0.04 10.87 -10.38
CA ASN A 233 0.53 12.13 -10.90
C ASN A 233 1.64 11.90 -11.95
N ASP A 234 2.46 10.87 -11.78
CA ASP A 234 3.61 10.58 -12.64
C ASP A 234 3.27 9.65 -13.82
N GLN A 235 1.99 9.35 -14.06
CA GLN A 235 1.55 8.36 -15.05
C GLN A 235 0.81 8.99 -16.23
N TYR A 236 1.12 8.52 -17.44
CA TYR A 236 0.31 8.78 -18.63
C TYR A 236 -0.97 7.93 -18.59
N PHE A 237 -2.14 8.55 -18.72
CA PHE A 237 -3.44 7.87 -18.54
C PHE A 237 -3.94 7.15 -19.79
N GLY A 238 -3.24 7.29 -20.91
CA GLY A 238 -3.62 6.64 -22.16
C GLY A 238 -4.64 7.43 -22.98
N PRO A 239 -4.80 7.07 -24.26
CA PRO A 239 -5.56 7.87 -25.22
C PRO A 239 -7.06 7.95 -24.89
N GLU A 240 -7.63 6.95 -24.20
CA GLU A 240 -9.04 6.95 -23.81
C GLU A 240 -9.35 8.08 -22.83
N ILE A 241 -8.58 8.17 -21.74
CA ILE A 241 -8.75 9.21 -20.72
C ILE A 241 -8.31 10.57 -21.29
N SER A 242 -7.21 10.65 -22.06
CA SER A 242 -6.78 11.94 -22.64
C SER A 242 -7.85 12.61 -23.53
N HIS A 243 -8.76 11.82 -24.13
CA HIS A 243 -9.85 12.28 -25.00
C HIS A 243 -11.24 12.27 -24.34
N SER A 244 -11.33 11.96 -23.05
CA SER A 244 -12.60 12.03 -22.30
C SER A 244 -13.09 13.47 -22.13
N GLU A 245 -14.31 13.64 -21.59
CA GLU A 245 -14.86 14.96 -21.27
C GLU A 245 -13.92 15.78 -20.37
N PHE A 246 -13.31 15.15 -19.36
CA PHE A 246 -12.28 15.74 -18.50
C PHE A 246 -11.20 14.71 -18.12
N VAL A 247 -9.97 15.16 -17.93
CA VAL A 247 -8.81 14.31 -17.58
C VAL A 247 -8.57 14.28 -16.07
N HIS A 248 -8.57 15.45 -15.43
CA HIS A 248 -8.26 15.64 -14.01
C HIS A 248 -9.52 15.91 -13.18
N TYR A 249 -10.29 16.94 -13.54
CA TYR A 249 -11.53 17.31 -12.83
C TYR A 249 -12.60 17.85 -13.80
N PRO A 250 -13.90 17.68 -13.51
CA PRO A 250 -14.97 18.20 -14.37
C PRO A 250 -14.94 19.72 -14.62
N ASP A 251 -14.35 20.49 -13.70
CA ASP A 251 -14.21 21.95 -13.77
C ASP A 251 -12.84 22.42 -14.28
N GLU A 252 -12.02 21.49 -14.78
CA GLU A 252 -10.78 21.82 -15.46
C GLU A 252 -11.02 22.66 -16.72
N LYS A 253 -10.02 23.45 -17.10
CA LYS A 253 -10.10 24.29 -18.29
C LYS A 253 -8.91 24.06 -19.21
N TRP A 254 -9.21 23.81 -20.47
CA TRP A 254 -8.23 23.62 -21.53
C TRP A 254 -8.00 24.91 -22.30
N PHE A 255 -6.72 25.29 -22.41
CA PHE A 255 -6.29 26.46 -23.17
C PHE A 255 -5.48 26.00 -24.38
N LYS A 256 -5.96 26.33 -25.58
CA LYS A 256 -5.26 25.98 -26.81
C LYS A 256 -3.92 26.70 -26.90
N LEU A 257 -2.91 26.01 -27.40
CA LEU A 257 -1.63 26.60 -27.75
C LEU A 257 -1.81 27.69 -28.82
N THR A 258 -1.00 28.73 -28.76
CA THR A 258 -0.94 29.76 -29.79
C THR A 258 0.03 29.34 -30.90
N ASP A 259 -0.12 29.90 -32.10
CA ASP A 259 0.71 29.55 -33.26
C ASP A 259 2.20 29.90 -33.06
N ASP A 260 2.50 30.87 -32.21
CA ASP A 260 3.84 31.31 -31.84
C ASP A 260 4.37 30.68 -30.54
N ASP A 261 3.61 29.74 -29.96
CA ASP A 261 3.92 29.04 -28.70
C ASP A 261 4.01 29.95 -27.46
N ALA A 262 3.47 31.16 -27.55
CA ALA A 262 3.28 32.05 -26.41
C ALA A 262 2.30 31.45 -25.38
N LEU A 263 2.41 31.88 -24.13
CA LEU A 263 1.47 31.49 -23.09
C LEU A 263 0.06 32.04 -23.40
N PRO A 264 -0.98 31.19 -23.48
CA PRO A 264 -2.34 31.67 -23.72
C PRO A 264 -2.84 32.58 -22.58
N GLY A 265 -3.58 33.63 -22.93
CA GLY A 265 -4.17 34.53 -21.95
C GLY A 265 -5.21 33.84 -21.05
N GLY A 266 -5.23 34.21 -19.76
CA GLY A 266 -6.14 33.66 -18.75
C GLY A 266 -5.59 32.46 -17.98
N ILE A 267 -4.35 32.07 -18.24
CA ILE A 267 -3.55 31.15 -17.43
C ILE A 267 -2.69 31.97 -16.47
N LEU A 268 -2.67 31.58 -15.19
CA LEU A 268 -2.00 32.30 -14.11
C LEU A 268 -2.45 33.76 -13.96
N ASP A 269 -2.07 34.41 -12.87
CA ASP A 269 -2.23 35.85 -12.69
C ASP A 269 -0.88 36.58 -12.79
N ASP A 270 -0.89 37.91 -12.82
CA ASP A 270 0.33 38.73 -12.93
C ASP A 270 1.36 38.42 -11.83
N HIS A 271 0.90 38.07 -10.63
CA HIS A 271 1.78 37.72 -9.53
C HIS A 271 2.50 36.39 -9.77
N CYS A 272 1.76 35.38 -10.23
CA CYS A 272 2.30 34.07 -10.56
C CYS A 272 3.23 34.15 -11.78
N LEU A 273 2.88 34.92 -12.81
CA LEU A 273 3.73 35.13 -13.97
C LEU A 273 5.06 35.79 -13.60
N ALA A 274 5.06 36.76 -12.69
CA ALA A 274 6.29 37.35 -12.19
C ALA A 274 7.22 36.35 -11.45
N ILE A 275 6.70 35.21 -11.02
CA ILE A 275 7.46 34.14 -10.34
C ILE A 275 7.89 33.06 -11.34
N TYR A 276 6.95 32.54 -12.13
CA TYR A 276 7.17 31.37 -12.99
C TYR A 276 7.67 31.72 -14.40
N ASP A 277 7.49 32.96 -14.82
CA ASP A 277 7.91 33.47 -16.13
C ASP A 277 8.64 34.83 -16.01
N ALA A 278 9.53 34.93 -15.02
CA ALA A 278 10.22 36.19 -14.70
C ALA A 278 11.02 36.77 -15.87
N ASP A 279 11.56 35.91 -16.74
CA ASP A 279 12.37 36.29 -17.90
C ASP A 279 11.57 36.31 -19.22
N GLY A 280 10.28 35.96 -19.20
CA GLY A 280 9.43 35.91 -20.41
C GLY A 280 9.80 34.78 -21.38
N GLU A 281 10.34 33.68 -20.87
CA GLU A 281 10.82 32.53 -21.65
C GLU A 281 9.86 31.33 -21.60
N LEU A 282 8.81 31.39 -20.77
CA LEU A 282 7.83 30.33 -20.63
C LEU A 282 6.95 30.24 -21.88
N LYS A 283 6.87 29.04 -22.45
CA LYS A 283 6.07 28.74 -23.64
C LYS A 283 4.89 27.86 -23.29
N GLY A 284 3.82 27.97 -24.07
CA GLY A 284 2.64 27.15 -23.89
C GLY A 284 2.96 25.65 -23.95
N SER A 285 3.80 25.23 -24.89
CA SER A 285 4.21 23.84 -25.06
C SER A 285 5.00 23.24 -23.89
N HIS A 286 5.58 24.08 -23.02
CA HIS A 286 6.27 23.62 -21.80
C HIS A 286 5.28 23.12 -20.73
N LEU A 287 4.01 23.54 -20.80
CA LEU A 287 3.01 23.35 -19.74
C LEU A 287 1.98 22.25 -20.05
N ILE A 288 2.23 21.42 -21.07
CA ILE A 288 1.39 20.26 -21.35
C ILE A 288 1.54 19.26 -20.21
N ASP A 289 0.42 18.80 -19.65
CA ASP A 289 0.42 17.86 -18.53
C ASP A 289 0.88 16.47 -18.98
N THR A 290 1.59 15.77 -18.09
CA THR A 290 2.11 14.43 -18.37
C THR A 290 0.99 13.41 -18.51
N ASN A 291 -0.09 13.58 -17.73
CA ASN A 291 -1.17 12.61 -17.63
C ASN A 291 -1.97 12.49 -18.92
N SER A 292 -2.32 13.62 -19.55
CA SER A 292 -3.00 13.63 -20.84
C SER A 292 -2.04 13.46 -22.02
N GLY A 293 -0.85 14.07 -21.95
CA GLY A 293 0.09 14.18 -23.07
C GLY A 293 -0.48 14.78 -24.36
N LEU A 294 -1.69 15.36 -24.33
CA LEU A 294 -2.49 15.65 -25.53
C LEU A 294 -2.31 17.09 -26.00
N LYS A 295 -1.18 17.34 -26.69
CA LYS A 295 -0.79 18.68 -27.19
C LYS A 295 -1.88 19.37 -28.01
N ASP A 296 -2.63 18.63 -28.81
CA ASP A 296 -3.69 19.17 -29.67
C ASP A 296 -4.88 19.72 -28.87
N ARG A 297 -5.12 19.19 -27.66
CA ARG A 297 -6.16 19.67 -26.74
C ARG A 297 -5.71 20.92 -25.99
N GLY A 298 -4.40 21.05 -25.74
CA GLY A 298 -3.75 22.23 -25.19
C GLY A 298 -3.26 22.05 -23.76
N ILE A 299 -3.23 23.14 -22.99
CA ILE A 299 -2.76 23.18 -21.61
C ILE A 299 -3.97 22.93 -20.70
N CYS A 300 -3.96 21.84 -19.94
CA CYS A 300 -4.95 21.60 -18.89
C CYS A 300 -4.63 22.43 -17.65
N CYS A 301 -5.59 23.24 -17.20
CA CYS A 301 -5.46 24.06 -16.01
C CYS A 301 -6.57 23.79 -14.99
N ILE A 302 -6.17 23.77 -13.72
CA ILE A 302 -7.02 23.51 -12.57
C ILE A 302 -7.39 24.86 -11.93
N PRO A 303 -8.67 25.10 -11.61
CA PRO A 303 -9.10 26.35 -10.97
C PRO A 303 -8.69 26.39 -9.49
N TYR A 304 -7.95 27.41 -9.09
CA TYR A 304 -7.67 27.74 -7.69
C TYR A 304 -8.35 29.04 -7.29
N VAL A 305 -8.79 29.14 -6.04
CA VAL A 305 -9.37 30.39 -5.50
C VAL A 305 -8.29 31.18 -4.77
N ARG A 306 -7.99 32.37 -5.29
CA ARG A 306 -7.07 33.30 -4.63
C ARG A 306 -7.74 33.89 -3.39
N GLN A 307 -7.16 33.65 -2.23
CA GLN A 307 -7.80 33.96 -0.95
C GLN A 307 -7.93 35.47 -0.64
N SER A 308 -7.13 36.32 -1.28
CA SER A 308 -7.16 37.77 -1.03
C SER A 308 -8.42 38.46 -1.55
N ASP A 309 -9.04 37.92 -2.60
CA ASP A 309 -10.18 38.54 -3.30
C ASP A 309 -11.25 37.56 -3.80
N GLY A 310 -11.00 36.24 -3.70
CA GLY A 310 -11.94 35.21 -4.11
C GLY A 310 -11.97 34.93 -5.61
N GLU A 311 -11.08 35.54 -6.38
CA GLU A 311 -11.00 35.33 -7.83
C GLU A 311 -10.43 33.95 -8.17
N THR A 312 -10.94 33.35 -9.25
CA THR A 312 -10.41 32.09 -9.77
C THR A 312 -9.17 32.33 -10.64
N VAL A 313 -8.09 31.63 -10.33
CA VAL A 313 -6.85 31.62 -11.11
C VAL A 313 -6.64 30.20 -11.64
N TYR A 314 -6.42 30.08 -12.95
CA TYR A 314 -6.21 28.79 -13.60
C TYR A 314 -4.71 28.44 -13.58
N PHE A 315 -4.37 27.38 -12.85
CA PHE A 315 -3.01 26.87 -12.74
C PHE A 315 -2.80 25.64 -13.64
N PRO A 316 -1.79 25.62 -14.52
CA PRO A 316 -1.48 24.44 -15.34
C PRO A 316 -1.20 23.21 -14.46
N SER A 317 -1.80 22.07 -14.79
CA SER A 317 -1.56 20.81 -14.05
C SER A 317 -0.07 20.45 -14.05
N ASN A 318 0.59 20.66 -15.20
CA ASN A 318 2.04 20.50 -15.34
C ASN A 318 2.84 21.28 -14.27
N LEU A 319 2.48 22.54 -14.02
CA LEU A 319 3.18 23.37 -13.03
C LEU A 319 2.94 22.84 -11.61
N ILE A 320 1.70 22.43 -11.31
CA ILE A 320 1.31 21.86 -10.01
C ILE A 320 2.15 20.61 -9.73
N GLU A 321 2.17 19.68 -10.69
CA GLU A 321 2.86 18.40 -10.60
C GLU A 321 4.38 18.54 -10.49
N ASN A 322 4.99 19.50 -11.18
CA ASN A 322 6.46 19.65 -11.18
C ASN A 322 7.00 20.48 -10.01
N VAL A 323 6.25 21.47 -9.52
CA VAL A 323 6.76 22.44 -8.54
C VAL A 323 6.28 22.16 -7.12
N PHE A 324 5.03 21.70 -6.96
CA PHE A 324 4.41 21.57 -5.65
C PHE A 324 4.37 20.12 -5.16
N LEU A 325 4.21 19.16 -6.08
CA LEU A 325 4.02 17.74 -5.73
C LEU A 325 2.92 17.61 -4.66
N SER A 326 3.17 16.84 -3.61
CA SER A 326 2.23 16.62 -2.50
C SER A 326 2.17 17.75 -1.47
N ASN A 327 2.98 18.80 -1.61
CA ASN A 327 3.08 19.83 -0.59
C ASN A 327 1.83 20.73 -0.60
N GLY A 328 1.25 20.95 0.58
CA GLY A 328 0.05 21.79 0.75
C GLY A 328 -1.27 21.05 0.51
N MET A 329 -1.23 19.76 0.17
CA MET A 329 -2.42 18.90 0.17
C MET A 329 -2.86 18.62 1.62
N SER A 330 -4.16 18.51 1.85
CA SER A 330 -4.71 18.12 3.15
C SER A 330 -6.12 17.53 3.01
N ALA A 331 -6.46 16.60 3.88
CA ALA A 331 -7.84 16.18 4.17
C ALA A 331 -8.10 16.30 5.68
N GLY A 332 -9.35 16.55 6.07
CA GLY A 332 -9.74 16.82 7.45
C GLY A 332 -11.15 16.38 7.77
#